data_AF-A0A538FXC7-F1
#
_entry.id   AF-A0A538FXC7-F1
#
_cell.length_a   1.000
_cell.length_b   1.000
_cell.length_c   1.000
_cell.angle_alpha   90.00
_cell.angle_beta   90.00
_cell.angle_gamma   90.00
#
_symmetry.space_group_name_H-M   'P 1'
#
loop_
_entity.id
_entity.type
_entity.pdbx_description
1 polymer ?
#
loop_
_entity_poly.entity_id
_entity_poly.type
_entity_poly.pdbx_seq_one_letter_code
_entity_poly.pdbx_strand_id
1 'polypeptide(L)'
;MRTVRRRRSLQPGEGMVLRPAWNVHTAFMRFPIDVVFLDADQVVVRIAAELPPWRTVSCRGAREVVELAAGECARRGLEAGDRVAWASRSAAELRADRKTPLLDDNPEEPRARVLVASSDARFVKLARFLLSGRDLEVDELTSPDRLPDLVGETDVDVVVLDGANKVADALRTANAARARRPQLPVVIAADTGGRSPAGVRVFDRWNETEEMLLDIERLLAEQLTAPIPIGGTE
;
A
#
# COMPACT_ATOMS: atom_id res chain seq x y z
N MET A 1 -8.99 -22.34 13.10
CA MET A 1 -9.96 -21.49 12.38
C MET A 1 -10.94 -20.88 13.38
N ARG A 2 -10.82 -19.59 13.70
CA ARG A 2 -11.73 -18.88 14.63
C ARG A 2 -11.99 -17.46 14.11
N THR A 3 -12.80 -17.26 13.07
CA THR A 3 -13.33 -15.90 12.79
C THR A 3 -14.58 -15.81 11.89
N VAL A 4 -14.82 -16.67 10.90
CA VAL A 4 -16.02 -16.52 10.01
C VAL A 4 -17.32 -17.10 10.60
N ARG A 5 -17.23 -18.10 11.48
CA ARG A 5 -18.39 -18.87 12.01
C ARG A 5 -19.40 -18.06 12.85
N ARG A 6 -19.11 -16.80 13.18
CA ARG A 6 -20.01 -15.92 13.97
C ARG A 6 -20.63 -14.79 13.16
N ARG A 7 -20.25 -14.59 11.89
CA ARG A 7 -20.76 -13.49 11.06
C ARG A 7 -22.04 -13.90 10.32
N ARG A 8 -22.93 -12.93 10.06
CA ARG A 8 -24.18 -13.13 9.27
C ARG A 8 -23.96 -12.97 7.76
N SER A 9 -22.89 -12.29 7.38
CA SER A 9 -22.39 -12.10 6.01
C SER A 9 -20.90 -11.68 6.06
N LEU A 10 -20.21 -11.75 4.93
CA LEU A 10 -19.00 -10.96 4.66
C LEU A 10 -19.44 -9.68 3.94
N GLN A 11 -18.94 -8.51 4.36
CA GLN A 11 -19.24 -7.26 3.65
C GLN A 11 -18.47 -7.24 2.31
N PRO A 12 -18.97 -6.55 1.28
CA PRO A 12 -18.20 -6.30 0.06
C PRO A 12 -16.83 -5.73 0.39
N GLY A 13 -15.76 -6.26 -0.23
CA GLY A 13 -14.39 -5.87 0.07
C GLY A 13 -13.75 -6.49 1.32
N GLU A 14 -14.48 -7.27 2.11
CA GLU A 14 -13.91 -8.13 3.14
C GLU A 14 -13.59 -9.54 2.61
N GLY A 15 -12.56 -10.15 3.18
CA GLY A 15 -12.21 -11.53 2.90
C GLY A 15 -11.34 -12.15 4.00
N MET A 16 -11.20 -13.46 3.97
CA MET A 16 -10.31 -14.20 4.86
C MET A 16 -9.37 -15.08 4.05
N VAL A 17 -8.11 -15.12 4.47
CA VAL A 17 -7.08 -15.94 3.85
C VAL A 17 -6.81 -17.13 4.74
N LEU A 18 -6.85 -18.32 4.16
CA LEU A 18 -6.53 -19.57 4.80
C LEU A 18 -5.18 -20.06 4.27
N ARG A 19 -4.19 -20.13 5.16
CA ARG A 19 -2.85 -20.66 4.86
C ARG A 19 -2.33 -21.54 5.99
N PRO A 20 -1.70 -22.67 5.66
CA PRO A 20 -1.78 -23.36 4.37
C PRO A 20 -3.20 -23.94 4.17
N ALA A 21 -3.74 -23.85 2.95
CA ALA A 21 -5.03 -24.46 2.63
C ALA A 21 -5.13 -24.86 1.16
N TRP A 22 -5.76 -26.00 0.89
CA TRP A 22 -6.03 -26.52 -0.44
C TRP A 22 -7.48 -27.03 -0.59
N ASN A 23 -8.27 -26.90 0.48
CA ASN A 23 -9.68 -27.21 0.53
C ASN A 23 -10.38 -26.22 1.47
N VAL A 24 -11.69 -26.10 1.31
CA VAL A 24 -12.57 -25.39 2.23
C VAL A 24 -13.89 -26.13 2.34
N HIS A 25 -14.47 -26.10 3.52
CA HIS A 25 -15.84 -26.54 3.75
C HIS A 25 -16.68 -25.37 4.26
N THR A 26 -17.89 -25.23 3.75
CA THR A 26 -18.86 -24.22 4.21
C THR A 26 -19.80 -24.78 5.28
N ALA A 27 -19.41 -25.88 5.95
CA ALA A 27 -20.14 -26.39 7.11
C ALA A 27 -20.27 -25.30 8.19
N PHE A 28 -21.46 -25.18 8.78
CA PHE A 28 -21.80 -24.14 9.77
C PHE A 28 -21.83 -22.70 9.24
N MET A 29 -21.70 -22.46 7.93
CA MET A 29 -21.97 -21.16 7.33
C MET A 29 -23.47 -20.98 7.08
N ARG A 30 -23.94 -19.73 7.09
CA ARG A 30 -25.36 -19.37 6.89
C ARG A 30 -25.63 -18.68 5.56
N PHE A 31 -24.59 -18.35 4.81
CA PHE A 31 -24.63 -17.57 3.57
C PHE A 31 -23.59 -18.11 2.59
N PRO A 32 -23.78 -17.91 1.27
CA PRO A 32 -22.79 -18.31 0.26
C PRO A 32 -21.55 -17.42 0.31
N ILE A 33 -20.42 -17.93 -0.17
CA ILE A 33 -19.17 -17.17 -0.31
C ILE A 33 -18.50 -17.48 -1.63
N ASP A 34 -17.68 -16.55 -2.09
CA ASP A 34 -16.74 -16.83 -3.17
C ASP A 34 -15.47 -17.44 -2.59
N VAL A 35 -14.90 -18.44 -3.27
CA VAL A 35 -13.68 -19.12 -2.85
C VAL A 35 -12.66 -19.08 -3.99
N VAL A 36 -11.49 -18.49 -3.73
CA VAL A 36 -10.38 -18.40 -4.67
C VAL A 36 -9.24 -19.28 -4.18
N PHE A 37 -8.76 -20.19 -5.02
CA PHE A 37 -7.61 -21.04 -4.74
C PHE A 37 -6.37 -20.46 -5.42
N LEU A 38 -5.30 -20.28 -4.65
CA LEU A 38 -4.02 -19.73 -5.13
C LEU A 38 -2.92 -20.79 -5.04
N ASP A 39 -2.03 -20.84 -6.01
CA ASP A 39 -0.80 -21.65 -5.95
C ASP A 39 0.34 -20.96 -5.16
N ALA A 40 1.55 -21.52 -5.24
CA ALA A 40 2.72 -20.96 -4.55
C ALA A 40 3.17 -19.60 -5.10
N ASP A 41 2.84 -19.30 -6.38
CA ASP A 41 3.24 -18.10 -7.10
C ASP A 41 2.11 -17.04 -7.13
N GLN A 42 1.12 -17.20 -6.24
CA GLN A 42 -0.07 -16.34 -6.13
C GLN A 42 -0.90 -16.27 -7.42
N VAL A 43 -0.93 -17.37 -8.20
CA VAL A 43 -1.78 -17.50 -9.38
C VAL A 43 -3.10 -18.16 -8.98
N VAL A 44 -4.22 -17.59 -9.46
CA VAL A 44 -5.56 -18.14 -9.28
C VAL A 44 -5.68 -19.43 -10.08
N VAL A 45 -5.65 -20.57 -9.39
CA VAL A 45 -5.77 -21.89 -10.03
C VAL A 45 -7.23 -22.36 -10.11
N ARG A 46 -8.12 -21.79 -9.29
CA ARG A 46 -9.56 -22.09 -9.33
C ARG A 46 -10.36 -21.01 -8.61
N ILE A 47 -11.55 -20.70 -9.13
CA ILE A 47 -12.58 -19.94 -8.43
C ILE A 47 -13.81 -20.84 -8.27
N ALA A 48 -14.41 -20.86 -7.07
CA ALA A 48 -15.74 -21.40 -6.82
C ALA A 48 -16.62 -20.23 -6.34
N ALA A 49 -17.32 -19.61 -7.28
CA ALA A 49 -18.20 -18.47 -7.01
C ALA A 49 -19.50 -18.92 -6.34
N GLU A 50 -20.03 -18.05 -5.47
CA GLU A 50 -21.30 -18.20 -4.76
C GLU A 50 -21.51 -19.58 -4.12
N LEU A 51 -20.44 -20.16 -3.56
CA LEU A 51 -20.44 -21.50 -2.97
C LEU A 51 -21.43 -21.55 -1.79
N PRO A 52 -22.49 -22.36 -1.86
CA PRO A 52 -23.52 -22.37 -0.83
C PRO A 52 -23.05 -23.07 0.45
N PRO A 53 -23.77 -22.88 1.57
CA PRO A 53 -23.56 -23.63 2.81
C PRO A 53 -23.58 -25.15 2.61
N TRP A 54 -22.91 -25.87 3.52
CA TRP A 54 -22.86 -27.35 3.54
C TRP A 54 -22.23 -27.99 2.30
N ARG A 55 -21.27 -27.29 1.69
CA ARG A 55 -20.45 -27.79 0.59
C ARG A 55 -18.99 -27.90 0.99
N THR A 56 -18.27 -28.73 0.28
CA THR A 56 -16.81 -28.84 0.37
C THR A 56 -16.25 -28.75 -1.04
N VAL A 57 -15.25 -27.90 -1.22
CA VAL A 57 -14.50 -27.78 -2.48
C VAL A 57 -13.01 -27.83 -2.19
N SER A 58 -12.27 -28.39 -3.13
CA SER A 58 -10.81 -28.49 -3.05
C SER A 58 -10.19 -28.22 -4.41
N CYS A 59 -8.93 -27.81 -4.39
CA CYS A 59 -8.13 -27.63 -5.59
C CYS A 59 -6.74 -28.21 -5.33
N ARG A 60 -6.36 -29.22 -6.11
CA ARG A 60 -5.03 -29.82 -6.00
C ARG A 60 -4.01 -28.85 -6.60
N GLY A 61 -2.94 -28.57 -5.87
CA GLY A 61 -1.93 -27.58 -6.28
C GLY A 61 -2.11 -26.22 -5.61
N ALA A 62 -3.29 -25.95 -5.02
CA ALA A 62 -3.48 -24.77 -4.19
C ALA A 62 -2.62 -24.83 -2.92
N ARG A 63 -2.04 -23.69 -2.55
CA ARG A 63 -1.30 -23.46 -1.32
C ARG A 63 -2.08 -22.57 -0.36
N GLU A 64 -2.95 -21.73 -0.91
CA GLU A 64 -3.80 -20.80 -0.17
C GLU A 64 -5.24 -20.83 -0.68
N VAL A 65 -6.17 -20.50 0.22
CA VAL A 65 -7.57 -20.27 -0.13
C VAL A 65 -8.00 -18.90 0.38
N VAL A 66 -8.63 -18.10 -0.47
CA VAL A 66 -9.22 -16.81 -0.12
C VAL A 66 -10.73 -16.94 -0.14
N GLU A 67 -11.37 -16.72 1.00
CA GLU A 67 -12.82 -16.60 1.14
C GLU A 67 -13.20 -15.12 0.98
N LEU A 68 -14.13 -14.83 0.06
CA LEU A 68 -14.65 -13.50 -0.23
C LEU A 68 -16.18 -13.47 -0.06
N ALA A 69 -16.76 -12.28 0.02
CA ALA A 69 -18.20 -12.14 -0.11
C ALA A 69 -18.70 -12.76 -1.43
N ALA A 70 -19.91 -13.36 -1.41
CA ALA A 70 -20.49 -13.94 -2.62
C ALA A 70 -20.65 -12.88 -3.72
N GLY A 71 -20.26 -13.22 -4.95
CA GLY A 71 -20.32 -12.34 -6.11
C GLY A 71 -19.15 -11.35 -6.23
N GLU A 72 -18.22 -11.35 -5.27
CA GLU A 72 -17.07 -10.44 -5.26
C GLU A 72 -16.07 -10.73 -6.38
N CYS A 73 -15.90 -12.00 -6.76
CA CYS A 73 -15.04 -12.38 -7.89
C CYS A 73 -15.59 -11.78 -9.19
N ALA A 74 -16.90 -11.92 -9.42
CA ALA A 74 -17.56 -11.34 -10.59
C ALA A 74 -17.47 -9.80 -10.59
N ARG A 75 -17.71 -9.17 -9.43
CA ARG A 75 -17.61 -7.70 -9.27
C ARG A 75 -16.23 -7.16 -9.60
N ARG A 76 -15.17 -7.94 -9.33
CA ARG A 76 -13.77 -7.56 -9.58
C ARG A 76 -13.23 -8.05 -10.92
N GLY A 77 -14.01 -8.84 -11.66
CA GLY A 77 -13.54 -9.50 -12.89
C GLY A 77 -12.39 -10.47 -12.65
N LEU A 78 -12.38 -11.17 -11.50
CA LEU A 78 -11.34 -12.13 -11.16
C LEU A 78 -11.59 -13.45 -11.91
N GLU A 79 -10.56 -13.96 -12.58
CA GLU A 79 -10.59 -15.17 -13.39
C GLU A 79 -9.47 -16.15 -13.02
N ALA A 80 -9.60 -17.40 -13.46
CA ALA A 80 -8.52 -18.38 -13.31
C ALA A 80 -7.35 -18.01 -14.25
N GLY A 81 -6.13 -18.06 -13.72
CA GLY A 81 -4.91 -17.58 -14.40
C GLY A 81 -4.47 -16.18 -13.95
N ASP A 82 -5.33 -15.42 -13.28
CA ASP A 82 -4.95 -14.12 -12.72
C ASP A 82 -3.86 -14.29 -11.67
N ARG A 83 -2.94 -13.32 -11.64
CA ARG A 83 -1.92 -13.22 -10.60
C ARG A 83 -2.29 -12.12 -9.62
N VAL A 84 -2.32 -12.47 -8.34
CA VAL A 84 -2.69 -11.55 -7.26
C VAL A 84 -1.51 -11.31 -6.31
N ALA A 85 -1.61 -10.28 -5.48
CA ALA A 85 -0.63 -9.97 -4.45
C ALA A 85 -1.32 -9.48 -3.18
N TRP A 86 -0.69 -9.74 -2.03
CA TRP A 86 -1.13 -9.19 -0.75
C TRP A 86 -0.62 -7.76 -0.60
N ALA A 87 -1.53 -6.84 -0.33
CA ALA A 87 -1.21 -5.48 0.09
C ALA A 87 -1.84 -5.26 1.46
N SER A 88 -1.13 -4.57 2.36
CA SER A 88 -1.75 -4.15 3.61
C SER A 88 -2.76 -3.05 3.37
N ARG A 89 -3.89 -3.12 4.09
CA ARG A 89 -4.85 -2.02 4.14
C ARG A 89 -4.18 -0.83 4.79
N SER A 90 -4.21 0.32 4.13
CA SER A 90 -3.70 1.56 4.68
C SER A 90 -4.52 2.01 5.89
N ALA A 91 -3.90 2.77 6.80
CA ALA A 91 -4.63 3.42 7.89
C ALA A 91 -5.67 4.44 7.37
N ALA A 92 -5.54 4.89 6.10
CA ALA A 92 -6.49 5.76 5.41
C ALA A 92 -7.76 5.01 4.97
N GLU A 93 -7.63 3.83 4.34
CA GLU A 93 -8.77 3.00 3.93
C GLU A 93 -9.61 2.52 5.14
N LEU A 94 -8.97 2.26 6.28
CA LEU A 94 -9.67 1.94 7.55
C LEU A 94 -10.41 3.15 8.19
N ARG A 95 -10.10 4.38 7.76
CA ARG A 95 -10.84 5.60 8.13
C ARG A 95 -11.97 5.86 7.14
N ALA A 96 -11.75 5.63 5.85
CA ALA A 96 -12.76 5.75 4.79
C ALA A 96 -13.94 4.79 5.01
N ASP A 97 -13.67 3.52 5.39
CA ASP A 97 -14.71 2.52 5.70
C ASP A 97 -15.56 2.88 6.95
N ARG A 98 -15.14 3.89 7.74
CA ARG A 98 -15.79 4.29 9.00
C ARG A 98 -16.74 5.49 8.85
N LYS A 99 -16.81 6.13 7.69
CA LYS A 99 -17.71 7.29 7.45
C LYS A 99 -19.13 6.81 7.12
N THR A 100 -19.98 6.71 8.15
CA THR A 100 -21.43 6.91 8.01
C THR A 100 -21.67 8.42 7.77
N PRO A 101 -22.56 8.84 6.86
CA PRO A 101 -22.59 10.22 6.37
C PRO A 101 -23.20 11.16 7.40
N LEU A 102 -22.38 12.10 7.89
CA LEU A 102 -22.85 13.33 8.52
C LEU A 102 -22.11 14.48 7.86
N LEU A 103 -22.84 15.15 6.96
CA LEU A 103 -22.80 16.58 6.63
C LEU A 103 -21.42 17.25 6.76
N ASP A 104 -20.72 17.36 5.64
CA ASP A 104 -20.35 18.67 5.07
C ASP A 104 -19.68 18.46 3.70
N ASP A 105 -20.24 19.11 2.69
CA ASP A 105 -19.63 19.27 1.37
C ASP A 105 -18.41 20.19 1.50
N ASN A 106 -17.20 19.62 1.52
CA ASN A 106 -16.01 20.32 1.05
C ASN A 106 -15.20 19.32 0.21
N PRO A 107 -14.79 19.65 -1.03
CA PRO A 107 -13.99 18.73 -1.83
C PRO A 107 -12.67 18.51 -1.08
N GLU A 108 -12.36 17.25 -0.74
CA GLU A 108 -11.21 16.85 0.06
C GLU A 108 -9.90 17.38 -0.58
N GLU A 109 -9.34 18.46 -0.02
CA GLU A 109 -7.98 18.90 -0.33
C GLU A 109 -7.00 17.77 0.05
N PRO A 110 -5.97 17.51 -0.78
CA PRO A 110 -5.02 16.44 -0.50
C PRO A 110 -4.33 16.67 0.84
N ARG A 111 -4.24 15.61 1.65
CA ARG A 111 -3.71 15.67 3.02
C ARG A 111 -2.24 16.05 3.06
N ALA A 112 -1.49 15.70 2.01
CA ALA A 112 -0.09 16.05 1.81
C ALA A 112 0.33 15.75 0.35
N ARG A 113 1.44 16.34 -0.07
CA ARG A 113 2.08 16.20 -1.37
C ARG A 113 3.37 15.37 -1.25
N VAL A 114 3.43 14.28 -2.02
CA VAL A 114 4.60 13.40 -2.11
C VAL A 114 5.25 13.53 -3.47
N LEU A 115 6.54 13.87 -3.48
CA LEU A 115 7.33 13.85 -4.72
C LEU A 115 8.05 12.50 -4.84
N VAL A 116 7.75 11.75 -5.89
CA VAL A 116 8.44 10.50 -6.22
C VAL A 116 9.51 10.79 -7.27
N ALA A 117 10.77 10.76 -6.85
CA ALA A 117 11.94 10.94 -7.70
C ALA A 117 12.51 9.59 -8.11
N SER A 118 12.18 9.11 -9.31
CA SER A 118 12.66 7.83 -9.85
C SER A 118 12.75 7.84 -11.37
N SER A 119 13.79 7.19 -11.90
CA SER A 119 13.91 6.93 -13.34
C SER A 119 13.26 5.60 -13.75
N ASP A 120 12.81 4.76 -12.80
CA ASP A 120 12.14 3.49 -13.08
C ASP A 120 10.62 3.68 -13.13
N ALA A 121 10.07 3.69 -14.34
CA ALA A 121 8.63 3.87 -14.56
C ALA A 121 7.75 2.85 -13.80
N ARG A 122 8.28 1.65 -13.50
CA ARG A 122 7.54 0.64 -12.72
C ARG A 122 7.43 1.06 -11.26
N PHE A 123 8.52 1.58 -10.71
CA PHE A 123 8.54 2.08 -9.32
C PHE A 123 7.64 3.31 -9.19
N VAL A 124 7.68 4.24 -10.13
CA VAL A 124 6.78 5.41 -10.16
C VAL A 124 5.31 4.97 -10.19
N LYS A 125 4.94 4.04 -11.07
CA LYS A 125 3.58 3.52 -11.16
C LYS A 125 3.13 2.84 -9.86
N LEU A 126 4.01 2.05 -9.23
CA LEU A 126 3.76 1.40 -7.94
C LEU A 126 3.56 2.44 -6.83
N ALA A 127 4.47 3.42 -6.71
CA ALA A 127 4.40 4.47 -5.72
C ALA A 127 3.11 5.30 -5.88
N ARG A 128 2.76 5.71 -7.11
CA ARG A 128 1.49 6.40 -7.39
C ARG A 128 0.29 5.57 -6.96
N PHE A 129 0.24 4.29 -7.34
CA PHE A 129 -0.86 3.39 -6.95
C PHE A 129 -1.03 3.30 -5.43
N LEU A 130 0.08 3.18 -4.70
CA LEU A 130 0.06 3.03 -3.25
C LEU A 130 -0.27 4.33 -2.50
N LEU A 131 0.26 5.46 -2.97
CA LEU A 131 0.14 6.75 -2.28
C LEU A 131 -1.15 7.48 -2.63
N SER A 132 -1.59 7.47 -3.89
CA SER A 132 -2.83 8.14 -4.29
C SER A 132 -4.09 7.54 -3.65
N GLY A 133 -4.04 6.27 -3.22
CA GLY A 133 -5.12 5.64 -2.43
C GLY A 133 -5.21 6.10 -0.97
N ARG A 134 -4.42 7.09 -0.54
CA ARG A 134 -4.28 7.55 0.86
C ARG A 134 -4.55 9.04 1.05
N ASP A 135 -5.25 9.67 0.11
CA ASP A 135 -5.50 11.13 0.03
C ASP A 135 -4.20 11.94 -0.08
N LEU A 136 -3.16 11.35 -0.66
CA LEU A 136 -1.87 12.00 -0.94
C LEU A 136 -1.80 12.35 -2.43
N GLU A 137 -1.45 13.59 -2.73
CA GLU A 137 -1.14 14.01 -4.09
C GLU A 137 0.29 13.56 -4.43
N VAL A 138 0.48 12.99 -5.62
CA VAL A 138 1.76 12.40 -6.04
C VAL A 138 2.29 13.11 -7.27
N ASP A 139 3.37 13.84 -7.08
CA ASP A 139 4.16 14.45 -8.15
C ASP A 139 5.31 13.54 -8.54
N GLU A 140 5.72 13.60 -9.81
CA GLU A 140 6.73 12.73 -10.38
C GLU A 140 7.95 13.52 -10.84
N LEU A 141 9.14 13.01 -10.51
CA LEU A 141 10.40 13.51 -11.02
C LEU A 141 11.19 12.35 -11.64
N THR A 142 11.20 12.29 -12.98
CA THR A 142 11.86 11.21 -13.73
C THR A 142 13.39 11.26 -13.69
N SER A 143 13.95 12.40 -13.28
CA SER A 143 15.39 12.67 -13.19
C SER A 143 15.76 12.99 -11.74
N PRO A 144 16.06 11.97 -10.92
CA PRO A 144 16.27 12.15 -9.48
C PRO A 144 17.41 13.11 -9.12
N ASP A 145 18.42 13.23 -9.97
CA ASP A 145 19.54 14.15 -9.83
C ASP A 145 19.12 15.63 -9.78
N ARG A 146 17.95 15.97 -10.34
CA ARG A 146 17.39 17.33 -10.30
C ARG A 146 16.62 17.64 -9.02
N LEU A 147 16.47 16.67 -8.12
CA LEU A 147 15.74 16.84 -6.87
C LEU A 147 16.19 18.07 -6.07
N PRO A 148 17.49 18.35 -5.87
CA PRO A 148 17.93 19.48 -5.04
C PRO A 148 17.47 20.84 -5.55
N ASP A 149 17.31 20.99 -6.87
CA ASP A 149 16.85 22.25 -7.46
C ASP A 149 15.34 22.41 -7.28
N LEU A 150 14.58 21.32 -7.44
CA LEU A 150 13.11 21.34 -7.40
C LEU A 150 12.53 21.52 -5.99
N VAL A 151 13.17 20.94 -4.96
CA VAL A 151 12.67 21.01 -3.56
C VAL A 151 12.67 22.42 -2.98
N GLY A 152 13.44 23.35 -3.57
CA GLY A 152 13.45 24.76 -3.17
C GLY A 152 12.31 25.57 -3.78
N GLU A 153 11.72 25.09 -4.87
CA GLU A 153 10.74 25.83 -5.68
C GLU A 153 9.32 25.27 -5.56
N THR A 154 9.17 24.08 -4.95
CA THR A 154 7.90 23.34 -4.92
C THR A 154 7.43 23.10 -3.49
N ASP A 155 6.11 23.15 -3.31
CA ASP A 155 5.50 22.78 -2.04
C ASP A 155 5.28 21.27 -1.98
N VAL A 156 6.18 20.59 -1.27
CA VAL A 156 6.25 19.14 -1.11
C VAL A 156 6.48 18.85 0.36
N ASP A 157 5.74 17.90 0.91
CA ASP A 157 5.81 17.53 2.32
C ASP A 157 6.82 16.41 2.58
N VAL A 158 6.99 15.51 1.62
CA VAL A 158 7.93 14.38 1.69
C VAL A 158 8.40 13.95 0.31
N VAL A 159 9.65 13.51 0.22
CA VAL A 159 10.24 12.98 -1.01
C VAL A 159 10.51 11.48 -0.87
N VAL A 160 10.12 10.71 -1.88
CA VAL A 160 10.56 9.33 -2.08
C VAL A 160 11.60 9.31 -3.20
N LEU A 161 12.85 9.02 -2.85
CA LEU A 161 13.98 9.00 -3.77
C LEU A 161 14.36 7.55 -4.10
N ASP A 162 14.18 7.14 -5.35
CA ASP A 162 14.65 5.86 -5.87
C ASP A 162 16.13 5.96 -6.28
N GLY A 163 16.96 5.18 -5.60
CA GLY A 163 18.38 5.02 -5.85
C GLY A 163 18.72 3.90 -6.83
N ALA A 164 17.75 3.13 -7.32
CA ALA A 164 17.98 1.92 -8.11
C ALA A 164 19.07 1.03 -7.48
N ASN A 165 20.12 0.67 -8.22
CA ASN A 165 21.28 -0.09 -7.72
C ASN A 165 22.44 0.80 -7.22
N LYS A 166 22.21 2.11 -7.05
CA LYS A 166 23.24 3.11 -6.73
C LYS A 166 22.91 3.86 -5.43
N VAL A 167 22.88 3.13 -4.31
CA VAL A 167 22.60 3.69 -2.97
C VAL A 167 23.43 4.94 -2.65
N ALA A 168 24.72 4.95 -3.03
CA ALA A 168 25.61 6.09 -2.79
C ALA A 168 25.19 7.36 -3.56
N ASP A 169 24.70 7.22 -4.79
CA ASP A 169 24.18 8.34 -5.58
C ASP A 169 22.90 8.89 -4.95
N ALA A 170 22.00 8.00 -4.53
CA ALA A 170 20.77 8.39 -3.84
C ALA A 170 21.06 9.16 -2.54
N LEU A 171 22.02 8.71 -1.73
CA LEU A 171 22.44 9.41 -0.52
C LEU A 171 23.03 10.79 -0.83
N ARG A 172 23.85 10.91 -1.88
CA ARG A 172 24.39 12.21 -2.32
C ARG A 172 23.25 13.16 -2.70
N THR A 173 22.33 12.71 -3.54
CA THR A 173 21.16 13.49 -3.98
C THR A 173 20.27 13.89 -2.80
N ALA A 174 19.99 12.97 -1.87
CA ALA A 174 19.22 13.24 -0.67
C ALA A 174 19.88 14.30 0.23
N ASN A 175 21.20 14.21 0.43
CA ASN A 175 21.94 15.19 1.22
C ASN A 175 21.96 16.57 0.54
N ALA A 176 22.07 16.63 -0.78
CA ALA A 176 21.98 17.88 -1.53
C ALA A 176 20.59 18.52 -1.41
N ALA A 177 19.52 17.73 -1.46
CA ALA A 177 18.15 18.21 -1.24
C ALA A 177 17.95 18.72 0.20
N ARG A 178 18.44 17.97 1.20
CA ARG A 178 18.41 18.38 2.63
C ARG A 178 19.22 19.65 2.89
N ALA A 179 20.31 19.89 2.15
CA ALA A 179 21.06 21.14 2.27
C ALA A 179 20.24 22.37 1.82
N ARG A 180 19.28 22.19 0.90
CA ARG A 180 18.37 23.26 0.45
C ARG A 180 17.14 23.40 1.36
N ARG A 181 16.57 22.28 1.81
CA ARG A 181 15.41 22.26 2.71
C ARG A 181 15.63 21.23 3.85
N PRO A 182 16.31 21.62 4.95
CA PRO A 182 16.70 20.68 6.02
C PRO A 182 15.53 19.96 6.70
N GLN A 183 14.36 20.61 6.73
CA GLN A 183 13.15 20.08 7.35
C GLN A 183 12.38 19.11 6.43
N LEU A 184 12.74 19.01 5.15
CA LEU A 184 12.05 18.14 4.19
C LEU A 184 12.52 16.69 4.39
N PRO A 185 11.63 15.76 4.80
CA PRO A 185 11.96 14.36 4.90
C PRO A 185 12.21 13.78 3.50
N VAL A 186 13.32 13.05 3.40
CA VAL A 186 13.69 12.31 2.19
C VAL A 186 13.82 10.85 2.56
N VAL A 187 12.89 10.04 2.07
CA VAL A 187 12.86 8.57 2.18
C VAL A 187 13.58 7.99 0.99
N ILE A 188 14.50 7.06 1.21
CA ILE A 188 15.33 6.48 0.14
C ILE A 188 14.91 5.03 -0.09
N ALA A 189 14.55 4.72 -1.33
CA ALA A 189 14.26 3.38 -1.82
C ALA A 189 15.40 2.94 -2.76
N ALA A 190 16.06 1.82 -2.52
CA ALA A 190 17.12 1.33 -3.41
C ALA A 190 17.32 -0.18 -3.25
N ASP A 191 17.93 -0.82 -4.24
CA ASP A 191 18.42 -2.18 -4.10
C ASP A 191 19.68 -2.15 -3.22
N THR A 192 19.53 -2.58 -1.96
CA THR A 192 20.59 -2.56 -0.96
C THR A 192 21.29 -3.90 -0.80
N GLY A 193 20.81 -4.97 -1.46
CA GLY A 193 21.23 -6.33 -1.17
C GLY A 193 21.12 -6.71 0.32
N GLY A 194 20.25 -6.03 1.08
CA GLY A 194 20.04 -6.25 2.51
C GLY A 194 20.98 -5.52 3.48
N ARG A 195 21.76 -4.51 3.04
CA ARG A 195 22.58 -3.68 3.93
C ARG A 195 22.31 -2.19 3.74
N SER A 196 21.63 -1.55 4.69
CA SER A 196 21.55 -0.09 4.76
C SER A 196 22.84 0.48 5.37
N PRO A 197 23.38 1.59 4.85
CA PRO A 197 24.48 2.32 5.50
C PRO A 197 24.11 2.76 6.93
N ALA A 198 25.09 2.78 7.84
CA ALA A 198 24.86 3.10 9.24
C ALA A 198 24.25 4.51 9.40
N GLY A 199 23.18 4.61 10.19
CA GLY A 199 22.52 5.88 10.51
C GLY A 199 21.57 6.42 9.44
N VAL A 200 21.40 5.74 8.29
CA VAL A 200 20.41 6.13 7.28
C VAL A 200 19.57 4.93 6.89
N ARG A 201 18.25 5.04 7.06
CA ARG A 201 17.32 4.01 6.59
C ARG A 201 17.19 4.08 5.07
N VAL A 202 17.48 2.97 4.41
CA VAL A 202 17.27 2.76 2.99
C VAL A 202 16.40 1.52 2.86
N PHE A 203 15.27 1.64 2.18
CA PHE A 203 14.30 0.58 1.98
C PHE A 203 14.56 -0.15 0.67
N ASP A 204 14.43 -1.47 0.67
CA ASP A 204 14.34 -2.23 -0.58
C ASP A 204 13.09 -1.81 -1.35
N ARG A 205 13.30 -1.30 -2.56
CA ARG A 205 12.25 -0.71 -3.39
C ARG A 205 11.17 -1.70 -3.88
N TRP A 206 11.40 -3.01 -3.76
CA TRP A 206 10.45 -4.05 -4.15
C TRP A 206 9.95 -4.87 -2.96
N ASN A 207 10.82 -5.09 -1.97
CA ASN A 207 10.55 -6.01 -0.87
C ASN A 207 10.17 -5.32 0.44
N GLU A 208 10.53 -4.05 0.64
CA GLU A 208 10.22 -3.28 1.86
C GLU A 208 9.26 -2.10 1.56
N THR A 209 8.39 -2.30 0.58
CA THR A 209 7.46 -1.26 0.11
C THR A 209 6.45 -0.87 1.20
N GLU A 210 5.99 -1.83 2.00
CA GLU A 210 5.06 -1.57 3.09
C GLU A 210 5.70 -0.77 4.23
N GLU A 211 6.91 -1.16 4.62
CA GLU A 211 7.69 -0.47 5.64
C GLU A 211 8.03 0.96 5.22
N MET A 212 8.32 1.17 3.94
CA MET A 212 8.53 2.50 3.37
C MET A 212 7.28 3.37 3.49
N LEU A 213 6.10 2.82 3.17
CA LEU A 213 4.84 3.55 3.30
C LEU A 213 4.51 3.91 4.75
N LEU A 214 4.72 2.99 5.69
CA LEU A 214 4.53 3.25 7.11
C LEU A 214 5.46 4.36 7.62
N ASP A 215 6.70 4.41 7.11
CA ASP A 215 7.65 5.47 7.45
C ASP A 215 7.22 6.83 6.87
N ILE A 216 6.70 6.87 5.64
CA ILE A 216 6.12 8.08 5.04
C ILE A 216 4.95 8.60 5.88
N GLU A 217 4.00 7.72 6.25
CA GLU A 217 2.85 8.10 7.08
C GLU A 217 3.28 8.63 8.46
N ARG A 218 4.31 8.02 9.07
CA ARG A 218 4.90 8.49 10.33
C ARG A 218 5.50 9.89 10.19
N LEU A 219 6.30 10.13 9.15
CA LEU A 219 6.94 11.42 8.90
C LEU A 219 5.92 12.54 8.67
N LEU A 220 4.85 12.26 7.91
CA LEU A 220 3.77 13.23 7.67
C LEU A 220 2.99 13.54 8.96
N ALA A 221 2.75 12.53 9.81
CA ALA A 221 2.09 12.75 11.10
C ALA A 221 2.94 13.60 12.07
N GLU A 222 4.27 13.43 12.04
CA GLU A 222 5.22 14.22 12.84
C GLU A 222 5.22 15.70 12.44
N GLN A 223 5.13 16.00 11.13
CA GLN A 223 5.04 17.38 10.64
C GLN A 223 3.75 18.09 11.06
N LEU A 224 2.61 17.40 11.04
CA LEU A 224 1.31 17.96 11.48
C LEU A 224 1.27 18.26 12.98
N THR A 225 2.12 17.62 13.78
CA THR A 225 2.17 17.77 15.24
C THR A 225 3.25 18.79 15.67
N ALA A 226 4.06 19.30 14.75
CA ALA A 226 5.05 20.32 15.06
C ALA A 226 4.34 21.61 15.50
N PRO A 227 4.72 22.20 16.66
CA PRO A 227 4.08 23.41 17.14
C PRO A 227 4.24 24.52 16.10
N ILE A 228 3.12 25.12 15.70
CA ILE A 228 3.10 26.33 14.86
C ILE A 228 3.99 27.36 15.57
N PRO A 229 5.08 27.86 14.94
CA PRO A 229 5.85 28.93 15.53
C PRO A 229 4.92 30.14 15.64
N ILE A 230 4.50 30.42 16.86
CA ILE A 230 3.76 31.63 17.20
C ILE A 230 4.70 32.78 16.86
N GLY A 231 4.44 33.45 15.74
CA GLY A 231 5.27 34.52 15.23
C GLY A 231 5.52 35.54 16.34
N GLY A 232 6.78 35.67 16.74
CA GLY A 232 7.24 36.73 17.61
C GLY A 232 7.02 38.06 16.88
N THR A 233 6.08 38.84 17.39
CA THR A 233 6.04 40.28 17.17
C THR A 233 7.20 40.91 17.93
N GLU A 234 8.17 41.44 17.20
CA GLU A 234 8.92 42.64 17.60
C GLU A 234 8.63 43.76 16.60
#